data_AF-A0A2S8AAW4-F1
#
_entry.id   AF-A0A2S8AAW4-F1
#
_cell.length_a   1.000
_cell.length_b   1.000
_cell.length_c   1.000
_cell.angle_alpha   90.00
_cell.angle_beta   90.00
_cell.angle_gamma   90.00
#
_symmetry.space_group_name_H-M   'P 1'
#
loop_
_entity.id
_entity.type
_entity.pdbx_description
1 polymer ?
#
loop_
_entity_poly.entity_id
_entity_poly.type
_entity_poly.pdbx_seq_one_letter_code
_entity_poly.pdbx_strand_id
1 'polypeptide(L)'
;MLQQHKIRKEVSLDNQTLALLQIQAEKEGRKLKNYLEDILKQKANEFELSDEYKTLMDERLDKHEKGEINYTSWDQFKKSL
;
A
#
# COMPACT_ATOMS: atom_id res chain seq x y z
N MET A 1 3.18 16.28 15.25
CA MET A 1 2.70 15.60 14.03
C MET A 1 3.76 15.78 12.95
N LEU A 2 4.34 14.70 12.43
CA LEU A 2 5.28 14.78 11.31
C LEU A 2 4.52 15.31 10.08
N GLN A 3 4.79 16.53 9.63
CA GLN A 3 4.31 17.00 8.34
C GLN A 3 4.94 16.13 7.26
N GLN A 4 4.15 15.26 6.65
CA GLN A 4 4.59 14.54 5.47
C GLN A 4 4.82 15.54 4.34
N HIS A 5 6.00 15.50 3.73
CA HIS A 5 6.37 16.35 2.61
C HIS A 5 5.48 16.00 1.40
N LYS A 6 4.48 16.84 1.10
CA LYS A 6 3.56 16.62 -0.04
C LYS A 6 4.14 17.23 -1.32
N ILE A 7 4.26 16.43 -2.37
CA ILE A 7 4.63 16.91 -3.71
C ILE A 7 3.36 17.22 -4.50
N ARG A 8 3.25 18.43 -5.05
CA ARG A 8 2.15 18.81 -5.94
C ARG A 8 2.41 18.26 -7.34
N LYS A 9 1.41 17.59 -7.91
CA LYS A 9 1.39 17.16 -9.30
C LYS A 9 0.21 17.80 -10.02
N GLU A 10 0.44 18.24 -11.24
CA GLU A 10 -0.59 18.78 -12.13
C GLU A 10 -0.96 17.71 -13.15
N VAL A 11 -2.24 17.58 -13.44
CA VAL A 11 -2.78 16.58 -14.38
C VAL A 11 -3.83 17.27 -15.25
N SER A 12 -3.72 17.11 -16.56
CA SER A 12 -4.73 17.55 -17.52
C SER A 12 -5.73 16.42 -17.75
N LEU A 13 -7.01 16.70 -17.51
CA LEU A 13 -8.13 15.76 -17.70
C LEU A 13 -9.17 16.42 -18.60
N ASP A 14 -9.84 15.63 -19.43
CA ASP A 14 -10.99 16.12 -20.18
C ASP A 14 -12.20 16.36 -19.25
N ASN A 15 -13.16 17.16 -19.73
CA ASN A 15 -14.33 17.56 -18.94
C ASN A 15 -15.22 16.37 -18.54
N GLN A 16 -15.32 15.35 -19.39
CA GLN A 16 -16.14 14.18 -19.10
C GLN A 16 -15.53 13.36 -17.96
N THR A 17 -14.21 13.12 -18.02
CA THR A 17 -13.46 12.46 -16.96
C THR A 17 -13.56 13.23 -15.64
N LEU A 18 -13.40 14.55 -15.68
CA LEU A 18 -13.51 15.39 -14.49
C LEU A 18 -14.90 15.30 -13.85
N ALA A 19 -15.96 15.33 -14.66
CA ALA A 19 -17.33 15.21 -14.18
C ALA A 19 -17.61 13.85 -13.52
N LEU A 20 -17.12 12.76 -14.11
CA LEU A 20 -17.27 11.42 -13.55
C LEU A 20 -16.55 11.29 -12.19
N LEU A 21 -15.33 11.80 -12.08
CA LEU A 21 -14.56 11.80 -10.84
C LEU A 21 -15.24 12.66 -9.76
N GLN A 22 -15.85 13.79 -10.15
CA GLN A 22 -16.60 14.64 -9.23
C GLN A 22 -17.84 13.91 -8.66
N ILE A 23 -18.61 13.22 -9.50
CA ILE A 23 -19.76 12.41 -9.07
C ILE A 23 -19.32 11.32 -8.09
N GLN A 24 -18.20 10.65 -8.37
CA GLN A 24 -17.67 9.61 -7.46
C GLN A 24 -17.24 10.19 -6.11
N ALA A 25 -16.54 11.34 -6.11
CA ALA A 25 -16.15 12.02 -4.89
C ALA A 25 -17.36 12.43 -4.03
N GLU A 26 -18.42 12.93 -4.67
CA GLU A 26 -19.67 13.32 -3.99
C GLU A 26 -20.40 12.12 -3.40
N LYS A 27 -20.46 10.99 -4.13
CA LYS A 27 -21.04 9.73 -3.62
C LYS A 27 -20.35 9.24 -2.34
N GLU A 28 -19.05 9.50 -2.19
CA GLU A 28 -18.29 9.18 -0.99
C GLU A 28 -18.28 10.28 0.07
N GLY A 29 -18.96 11.41 -0.17
CA GLY A 29 -18.99 12.56 0.74
C GLY A 29 -17.63 13.28 0.86
N ARG A 30 -16.81 13.23 -0.19
CA ARG A 30 -15.43 13.74 -0.21
C ARG A 30 -15.26 14.88 -1.22
N LYS A 31 -14.29 15.76 -0.94
CA LYS A 31 -13.81 16.73 -1.94
C LYS A 31 -13.01 15.98 -3.00
N LEU A 32 -13.16 16.35 -4.27
CA LEU A 32 -12.46 15.74 -5.41
C LEU A 32 -10.95 15.57 -5.17
N LYS A 33 -10.26 16.60 -4.64
CA LYS A 33 -8.82 16.50 -4.34
C LYS A 33 -8.47 15.36 -3.37
N ASN A 34 -9.31 15.12 -2.37
CA ASN A 34 -9.07 14.10 -1.35
C ASN A 34 -9.41 12.72 -1.91
N TYR A 35 -10.45 12.65 -2.74
CA TYR A 35 -10.81 11.45 -3.49
C TYR A 35 -9.66 10.99 -4.41
N LEU A 36 -9.11 11.92 -5.19
CA LEU A 36 -7.96 11.64 -6.06
C LEU A 36 -6.70 11.25 -5.26
N GLU A 37 -6.42 11.93 -4.15
CA GLU A 37 -5.30 11.55 -3.28
C GLU A 37 -5.46 10.13 -2.72
N ASP A 38 -6.68 9.72 -2.37
CA ASP A 38 -6.98 8.38 -1.85
C ASP A 38 -6.85 7.30 -2.94
N ILE A 39 -7.42 7.52 -4.13
CA ILE A 39 -7.24 6.60 -5.27
C ILE A 39 -5.77 6.40 -5.59
N LEU A 40 -5.00 7.49 -5.69
CA LEU A 40 -3.59 7.39 -6.04
C LEU A 40 -2.79 6.63 -4.97
N LYS A 41 -3.14 6.79 -3.69
CA LYS A 41 -2.55 6.00 -2.60
C LYS A 41 -2.93 4.53 -2.69
N GLN A 42 -4.21 4.24 -2.89
CA GLN A 42 -4.69 2.86 -3.05
C GLN A 42 -3.99 2.20 -4.24
N LYS A 43 -3.95 2.86 -5.40
CA LYS A 43 -3.25 2.36 -6.59
C LYS A 43 -1.75 2.18 -6.40
N ALA A 44 -1.10 3.06 -5.64
CA ALA A 44 0.32 2.91 -5.30
C ALA A 44 0.56 1.70 -4.37
N ASN A 45 -0.36 1.44 -3.44
CA ASN A 45 -0.30 0.30 -2.52
C ASN A 45 -0.80 -1.02 -3.17
N GLU A 46 -1.62 -0.92 -4.21
CA GLU A 46 -2.05 -2.04 -5.07
C GLU A 46 -0.91 -2.53 -5.95
N PHE A 47 0.21 -1.80 -6.06
CA PHE A 47 1.44 -2.33 -6.66
C PHE A 47 1.83 -3.56 -5.85
N GLU A 48 1.49 -4.74 -6.39
CA GLU A 48 1.56 -6.01 -5.69
C GLU A 48 2.94 -6.20 -5.05
N LEU A 49 2.97 -6.96 -3.96
CA LEU A 49 4.21 -7.57 -3.47
C LEU A 49 4.93 -8.16 -4.69
N SER A 50 6.20 -7.80 -4.89
CA SER A 50 6.95 -8.28 -6.05
C SER A 50 6.83 -9.80 -6.16
N ASP A 51 6.84 -10.34 -7.37
CA ASP A 51 6.80 -11.79 -7.56
C ASP A 51 7.94 -12.49 -6.79
N GLU A 52 9.07 -11.81 -6.61
CA GLU A 52 10.15 -12.22 -5.71
C GLU A 52 9.72 -12.31 -4.24
N TYR A 53 8.97 -11.34 -3.73
CA TYR A 53 8.47 -11.36 -2.35
C TYR A 53 7.40 -12.44 -2.15
N LYS A 54 6.51 -12.65 -3.13
CA LYS A 54 5.53 -13.76 -3.10
C LYS A 54 6.26 -15.11 -3.07
N THR A 55 7.26 -15.28 -3.94
CA THR A 55 8.10 -16.49 -3.97
C THR A 55 8.83 -16.72 -2.65
N LEU A 56 9.39 -15.67 -2.05
CA LEU A 56 10.05 -15.75 -0.75
C LEU A 56 9.08 -16.12 0.38
N MET A 57 7.84 -15.66 0.31
CA MET A 57 6.80 -16.05 1.25
C MET A 57 6.33 -17.48 1.04
N ASP A 58 6.17 -17.93 -0.21
CA ASP A 58 5.83 -19.32 -0.53
C ASP A 58 6.93 -20.29 -0.05
N GLU A 59 8.21 -19.98 -0.29
CA GLU A 59 9.34 -20.75 0.23
C GLU A 59 9.39 -20.79 1.76
N ARG A 60 9.03 -19.69 2.41
CA ARG A 60 9.00 -19.61 3.87
C ARG A 60 7.85 -20.40 4.45
N LEU A 61 6.68 -20.39 3.81
CA LEU A 61 5.54 -21.22 4.21
C LEU A 61 5.84 -22.71 4.02
N ASP A 62 6.47 -23.10 2.91
CA ASP A 62 6.88 -24.48 2.64
C ASP A 62 7.90 -24.99 3.68
N LYS A 63 8.91 -24.17 4.03
CA LYS A 63 9.88 -24.49 5.11
C LYS A 63 9.21 -24.57 6.48
N HIS A 64 8.15 -23.80 6.71
CA HIS A 64 7.37 -23.88 7.94
C HIS A 64 6.62 -25.21 8.06
N GLU A 65 5.91 -25.61 7.01
CA GLU A 65 5.18 -26.88 6.97
C GLU A 65 6.10 -28.08 7.11
N LYS A 66 7.33 -27.98 6.59
CA LYS A 66 8.38 -29.01 6.74
C LYS A 66 9.06 -29.01 8.11
N GLY A 67 8.75 -28.05 8.99
CA GLY A 67 9.33 -27.95 10.33
C GLY A 67 10.79 -27.47 10.36
N GLU A 68 11.27 -26.84 9.28
CA GLU A 68 12.65 -26.38 9.12
C GLU A 68 12.88 -24.96 9.66
N ILE A 69 11.83 -24.29 10.15
CA ILE A 69 11.92 -22.96 10.72
C ILE A 69 12.25 -23.03 12.21
N ASN A 70 13.46 -22.59 12.54
CA ASN A 70 13.86 -22.35 13.91
C ASN A 70 13.34 -20.99 14.37
N TYR A 71 12.42 -21.01 15.33
CA TYR A 71 11.89 -19.81 15.96
C TYR A 71 12.72 -19.47 17.20
N THR A 72 13.20 -18.25 17.29
CA THR A 72 13.86 -17.71 18.49
C THR A 72 12.86 -16.86 19.27
N SER A 73 12.84 -16.99 20.59
CA SER A 73 11.98 -16.15 21.42
C SER A 73 12.45 -14.69 21.40
N TRP A 74 11.50 -13.77 21.52
CA TRP A 74 11.79 -12.34 21.51
C TRP A 74 12.79 -11.93 22.61
N ASP A 75 12.71 -12.56 23.78
CA ASP A 75 13.63 -12.32 24.91
C ASP A 75 15.07 -12.76 24.63
N GLN A 76 15.26 -13.80 23.79
CA GLN A 76 16.58 -14.23 23.36
C GLN A 76 17.14 -13.28 22.30
N PHE A 77 16.33 -12.87 21.33
CA PHE A 77 16.74 -11.95 20.27
C PHE A 77 17.12 -10.55 20.80
N LYS A 78 16.40 -10.06 21.82
CA LYS A 78 16.68 -8.75 22.44
C LYS A 78 18.07 -8.67 23.10
N LYS A 79 18.64 -9.79 23.52
CA LYS A 79 19.98 -9.84 24.13
C LYS A 79 21.12 -9.78 23.10
N SER A 80 20.82 -9.98 21.81
CA SER A 80 21.79 -9.94 20.71
C SER A 80 21.76 -8.64 19.87
N LEU A 81 20.87 -7.70 20.22
CA LEU A 81 20.84 -6.33 19.70
C LEU A 81 21.79 -5.44 20.49
#